data_AF-A0A8H7W094-F1
#
_entry.id   AF-A0A8H7W094-F1
#
_cell.length_a   1.000
_cell.length_b   1.000
_cell.length_c   1.000
_cell.angle_alpha   90.00
_cell.angle_beta   90.00
_cell.angle_gamma   90.00
#
_symmetry.space_group_name_H-M   'P 1'
#
loop_
_entity.id
_entity.type
_entity.pdbx_description
1 polymer ?
#
loop_
_entity_poly.entity_id
_entity_poly.type
_entity_poly.pdbx_seq_one_letter_code
_entity_poly.pdbx_strand_id
1 'polypeptide(L)'
;MEPAEREADYSPLPLKLKPGTDLSSKLLLNDTSIINLIVKSLLEEHTPSNLYYSAQTEWADGSKSDVLYVPKTDITDASPPILIEIQNRVDQSFMSRLIRNCTYVFDRYNVLPVALVIVVKEFSSVSFEEQFNININHIGHIKENPMNPLVALAYYMTCQSQSLKSLAYNTDPTVKLLYAIANKMVTKAEAKIMTNEFLEDTESKLQKIIELEDVEPDVIIEKSHMYVKEVLNSIQNQKRKLKDDDSELTGTEDNQNIKKYSSDNYLFIETISEPGKYKKWKTIYDQGKAKGPFGPYTSSNTLKSSYYQAKKCINNNKWFYFLTTNI
;
A
#
# COMPACT_ATOMS: atom_id res chain seq x y z
N MET A 1 16.56 30.68 -14.14
CA MET A 1 17.28 29.67 -13.36
C MET A 1 16.25 29.01 -12.45
N GLU A 2 15.79 27.84 -12.86
CA GLU A 2 14.81 27.02 -12.16
C GLU A 2 15.49 26.35 -10.94
N PRO A 3 14.85 26.25 -9.76
CA PRO A 3 15.48 25.59 -8.63
C PRO A 3 15.52 24.08 -8.91
N ALA A 4 16.72 23.49 -8.84
CA ALA A 4 16.88 22.04 -8.87
C ALA A 4 15.98 21.41 -7.80
N GLU A 5 15.01 20.61 -8.22
CA GLU A 5 14.21 19.76 -7.34
C GLU A 5 15.17 18.92 -6.49
N ARG A 6 15.27 19.20 -5.18
CA ARG A 6 15.94 18.29 -4.26
C ARG A 6 15.20 16.96 -4.34
N GLU A 7 15.86 15.89 -4.80
CA GLU A 7 15.32 14.52 -4.71
C GLU A 7 14.91 14.30 -3.25
N ALA A 8 13.61 14.26 -2.97
CA ALA A 8 13.10 14.00 -1.64
C ALA A 8 13.56 12.60 -1.23
N ASP A 9 14.41 12.49 -0.21
CA ASP A 9 14.84 11.21 0.31
C ASP A 9 13.73 10.63 1.18
N TYR A 10 12.99 9.66 0.65
CA TYR A 10 11.93 8.98 1.38
C TYR A 10 12.55 7.97 2.36
N SER A 11 12.34 8.22 3.65
CA SER A 11 12.63 7.24 4.70
C SER A 11 11.92 5.91 4.41
N PRO A 12 12.52 4.76 4.81
CA PRO A 12 11.84 3.49 4.73
C PRO A 12 10.54 3.50 5.55
N LEU A 13 9.45 3.02 4.95
CA LEU A 13 8.15 2.89 5.63
C LEU A 13 8.24 1.85 6.77
N PRO A 14 7.61 2.09 7.93
CA PRO A 14 7.51 1.10 9.00
C PRO A 14 6.85 -0.21 8.53
N LEU A 15 7.20 -1.34 9.15
CA LEU A 15 6.68 -2.66 8.75
C LEU A 15 5.15 -2.74 8.77
N LYS A 16 4.50 -2.12 9.77
CA LYS A 16 3.02 -2.05 9.88
C LYS A 16 2.39 -1.29 8.70
N LEU A 17 3.12 -0.35 8.11
CA LEU A 17 2.68 0.52 7.00
C LEU A 17 3.34 0.18 5.67
N LYS A 18 3.96 -1.01 5.60
CA LYS A 18 4.51 -1.54 4.35
C LYS A 18 3.42 -1.59 3.28
N PRO A 19 3.72 -1.25 2.02
CA PRO A 19 2.73 -1.28 0.95
C PRO A 19 2.01 -2.64 0.85
N GLY A 20 0.72 -2.61 0.52
CA GLY A 20 -0.11 -3.80 0.37
C GLY A 20 -0.53 -4.47 1.68
N THR A 21 -0.23 -3.89 2.85
CA THR A 21 -0.88 -4.29 4.11
C THR A 21 -2.30 -3.71 4.17
N ASP A 22 -3.19 -4.33 4.94
CA ASP A 22 -4.59 -3.88 5.09
C ASP A 22 -4.66 -2.40 5.52
N LEU A 23 -3.94 -2.06 6.58
CA LEU A 23 -3.91 -0.71 7.13
C LEU A 23 -3.32 0.32 6.15
N SER A 24 -2.16 0.03 5.54
CA SER A 24 -1.53 0.97 4.62
C SER A 24 -2.38 1.21 3.38
N SER A 25 -2.97 0.14 2.84
CA SER A 25 -3.80 0.21 1.65
C SER A 25 -5.07 1.01 1.91
N LYS A 26 -5.76 0.76 3.04
CA LYS A 26 -6.95 1.53 3.43
C LYS A 26 -6.64 3.01 3.67
N LEU A 27 -5.52 3.32 4.33
CA LEU A 27 -5.12 4.72 4.52
C LEU A 27 -4.83 5.40 3.18
N LEU A 28 -4.06 4.73 2.31
CA LEU A 28 -3.69 5.25 0.99
C LEU A 28 -4.91 5.50 0.10
N LEU A 29 -5.83 4.54 0.04
CA LEU A 29 -7.05 4.64 -0.78
C LEU A 29 -8.04 5.70 -0.27
N ASN A 30 -7.94 6.12 1.00
CA ASN A 30 -8.73 7.23 1.51
C ASN A 30 -8.14 8.61 1.21
N ASP A 31 -6.92 8.70 0.64
CA ASP A 31 -6.35 9.98 0.22
C ASP A 31 -7.05 10.49 -1.05
N THR A 32 -7.46 11.76 -1.04
CA THR A 32 -8.20 12.37 -2.15
C THR A 32 -7.43 12.34 -3.47
N SER A 33 -6.09 12.44 -3.44
CA SER A 33 -5.26 12.35 -4.64
C SER A 33 -5.34 10.96 -5.25
N ILE A 34 -5.41 9.92 -4.42
CA ILE A 34 -5.52 8.52 -4.85
C ILE A 34 -6.93 8.20 -5.34
N ILE A 35 -7.98 8.71 -4.68
CA ILE A 35 -9.35 8.60 -5.17
C ILE A 35 -9.43 9.18 -6.59
N ASN A 36 -8.93 10.40 -6.79
CA ASN A 36 -8.94 11.06 -8.11
C ASN A 36 -8.14 10.29 -9.15
N LEU A 37 -6.99 9.74 -8.76
CA LEU A 37 -6.14 8.93 -9.63
C LEU A 37 -6.87 7.67 -10.12
N ILE A 38 -7.52 6.94 -9.21
CA ILE A 38 -8.24 5.71 -9.53
C ILE A 38 -9.47 6.02 -10.41
N VAL A 39 -10.27 7.01 -10.03
CA VAL A 39 -11.48 7.40 -10.76
C VAL A 39 -11.15 7.79 -12.20
N LYS A 40 -10.16 8.66 -12.41
CA LYS A 40 -9.74 9.06 -13.76
C LYS A 40 -9.22 7.89 -14.59
N SER A 41 -8.52 6.96 -13.94
CA SER A 41 -7.96 5.80 -14.63
C SER A 41 -9.02 4.77 -15.01
N LEU A 42 -10.12 4.67 -14.26
CA LEU A 42 -11.20 3.70 -14.51
C LEU A 42 -12.32 4.25 -15.41
N LEU A 43 -12.70 5.52 -15.23
CA LEU A 43 -13.91 6.08 -15.85
C LEU A 43 -13.65 6.99 -17.05
N GLU A 44 -12.47 7.63 -17.14
CA GLU A 44 -11.91 8.39 -18.28
C GLU A 44 -10.96 9.50 -17.78
N GLU A 45 -9.90 9.80 -18.54
CA GLU A 45 -8.85 10.77 -18.17
C GLU A 45 -9.40 12.19 -17.93
N HIS A 46 -10.48 12.57 -18.63
CA HIS A 46 -11.11 13.88 -18.51
C HIS A 46 -12.06 14.03 -17.32
N THR A 47 -12.24 12.98 -16.51
CA THR A 47 -13.10 13.05 -15.31
C THR A 47 -12.60 14.14 -14.35
N PRO A 48 -13.42 15.13 -13.99
CA PRO A 48 -13.02 16.18 -13.06
C PRO A 48 -12.52 15.62 -11.70
N SER A 49 -11.54 16.30 -11.11
CA SER A 49 -11.05 15.95 -9.78
C SER A 49 -12.12 16.22 -8.71
N ASN A 50 -12.06 15.45 -7.61
CA ASN A 50 -12.88 15.57 -6.40
C ASN A 50 -14.37 15.24 -6.59
N LEU A 51 -14.72 14.50 -7.63
CA LEU A 51 -16.10 14.04 -7.87
C LEU A 51 -16.54 12.88 -7.00
N TYR A 52 -15.60 12.10 -6.46
CA TYR A 52 -15.89 10.95 -5.62
C TYR A 52 -15.43 11.17 -4.18
N TYR A 53 -16.02 10.43 -3.26
CA TYR A 53 -15.59 10.34 -1.87
C TYR A 53 -15.65 8.89 -1.38
N SER A 54 -14.91 8.59 -0.32
CA SER A 54 -14.94 7.28 0.34
C SER A 54 -16.16 7.17 1.25
N ALA A 55 -17.02 6.19 0.98
CA ALA A 55 -18.27 5.95 1.69
C ALA A 55 -18.15 4.80 2.71
N GLN A 56 -19.20 4.60 3.51
CA GLN A 56 -19.26 3.49 4.46
C GLN A 56 -19.34 2.15 3.72
N THR A 57 -18.56 1.18 4.18
CA THR A 57 -18.44 -0.14 3.58
C THR A 57 -19.13 -1.25 4.37
N GLU A 58 -19.88 -0.92 5.41
CA GLU A 58 -20.65 -1.87 6.21
C GLU A 58 -22.01 -2.17 5.56
N TRP A 59 -22.31 -3.46 5.49
CA TRP A 59 -23.51 -4.01 4.88
C TRP A 59 -24.49 -4.49 5.95
N ALA A 60 -25.74 -4.76 5.55
CA ALA A 60 -26.81 -5.13 6.48
C ALA A 60 -26.55 -6.46 7.21
N ASP A 61 -25.74 -7.35 6.64
CA ASP A 61 -25.33 -8.62 7.24
C ASP A 61 -24.10 -8.48 8.17
N GLY A 62 -23.65 -7.24 8.43
CA GLY A 62 -22.46 -6.93 9.23
C GLY A 62 -21.13 -7.18 8.50
N SER A 63 -21.16 -7.67 7.25
CA SER A 63 -19.95 -7.79 6.44
C SER A 63 -19.46 -6.40 5.99
N LYS A 64 -18.16 -6.31 5.68
CA LYS A 64 -17.51 -5.06 5.32
C LYS A 64 -16.63 -5.24 4.09
N SER A 65 -16.79 -4.35 3.13
CA SER A 65 -15.84 -4.19 2.02
C SER A 65 -14.63 -3.36 2.46
N ASP A 66 -13.54 -3.46 1.69
CA ASP A 66 -12.34 -2.67 2.00
C ASP A 66 -12.56 -1.18 1.74
N VAL A 67 -12.98 -0.80 0.54
CA VAL A 67 -13.22 0.59 0.14
C VAL A 67 -14.36 0.70 -0.86
N LEU A 68 -15.20 1.74 -0.71
CA LEU A 68 -16.26 2.09 -1.66
C LEU A 68 -16.15 3.57 -2.00
N TYR A 69 -16.03 3.90 -3.28
CA TYR A 69 -16.16 5.28 -3.74
C TYR A 69 -17.53 5.54 -4.31
N VAL A 70 -18.10 6.68 -3.97
CA VAL A 70 -19.42 7.11 -4.44
C VAL A 70 -19.31 8.51 -5.04
N PRO A 71 -19.97 8.79 -6.17
CA PRO A 71 -20.07 10.13 -6.70
C PRO A 71 -20.69 11.09 -5.68
N LYS A 72 -20.22 12.34 -5.67
CA LYS A 72 -20.82 13.42 -4.87
C LYS A 72 -22.07 14.00 -5.53
N THR A 73 -22.21 13.80 -6.83
CA THR A 73 -23.35 14.20 -7.65
C THR A 73 -24.25 12.99 -7.90
N ASP A 74 -25.14 13.09 -8.89
CA ASP A 74 -26.02 11.99 -9.27
C ASP A 74 -25.24 10.72 -9.60
N ILE A 75 -25.71 9.60 -9.06
CA ILE A 75 -25.16 8.27 -9.28
C ILE A 75 -25.88 7.71 -10.50
N THR A 76 -25.12 7.45 -11.56
CA THR A 76 -25.63 7.02 -12.88
C THR A 76 -24.68 6.01 -13.50
N ASP A 77 -25.05 5.37 -14.60
CA ASP A 77 -24.15 4.45 -15.31
C ASP A 77 -22.86 5.13 -15.82
N ALA A 78 -22.90 6.44 -16.08
CA ALA A 78 -21.73 7.24 -16.45
C ALA A 78 -20.91 7.71 -15.22
N SER A 79 -21.46 7.59 -14.02
CA SER A 79 -20.77 7.87 -12.75
C SER A 79 -21.18 6.82 -11.72
N PRO A 80 -20.74 5.56 -11.93
CA PRO A 80 -21.15 4.46 -11.07
C PRO A 80 -20.35 4.44 -9.76
N PRO A 81 -20.88 3.85 -8.68
CA PRO A 81 -20.06 3.55 -7.52
C PRO A 81 -18.86 2.66 -7.88
N ILE A 82 -17.73 2.82 -7.20
CA ILE A 82 -16.54 2.01 -7.43
C ILE A 82 -16.24 1.21 -6.16
N LEU A 83 -16.40 -0.10 -6.24
CA LEU A 83 -16.06 -1.02 -5.16
C LEU A 83 -14.61 -1.47 -5.32
N ILE A 84 -13.81 -1.34 -4.26
CA ILE A 84 -12.39 -1.73 -4.28
C ILE A 84 -12.15 -2.77 -3.19
N GLU A 85 -11.55 -3.89 -3.58
CA GLU A 85 -11.18 -5.00 -2.69
C GLU A 85 -9.69 -5.30 -2.83
N ILE A 86 -8.99 -5.42 -1.70
CA ILE A 86 -7.56 -5.75 -1.67
C ILE A 86 -7.42 -7.14 -1.06
N GLN A 87 -6.90 -8.09 -1.83
CA GLN A 87 -6.85 -9.47 -1.38
C GLN A 87 -5.46 -10.06 -1.54
N ASN A 88 -4.99 -10.74 -0.50
CA ASN A 88 -3.77 -11.54 -0.58
C ASN A 88 -3.95 -12.70 -1.56
N ARG A 89 -5.06 -13.42 -1.44
CA ARG A 89 -5.38 -14.58 -2.27
C ARG A 89 -6.78 -14.46 -2.83
N VAL A 90 -6.91 -14.64 -4.15
CA VAL A 90 -8.20 -14.68 -4.84
C VAL A 90 -8.61 -16.12 -5.14
N ASP A 91 -9.77 -16.51 -4.65
CA ASP A 91 -10.39 -17.81 -4.84
C ASP A 91 -11.90 -17.69 -5.11
N GLN A 92 -12.57 -18.82 -5.35
CA GLN A 92 -14.01 -18.84 -5.64
C GLN A 92 -14.86 -18.25 -4.50
N SER A 93 -14.45 -18.46 -3.24
CA SER A 93 -15.16 -17.93 -2.07
C SER A 93 -15.07 -16.41 -2.04
N PHE A 94 -13.88 -15.85 -2.30
CA PHE A 94 -13.71 -14.42 -2.48
C PHE A 94 -14.57 -13.88 -3.61
N MET A 95 -14.58 -14.50 -4.79
CA MET A 95 -15.38 -14.03 -5.93
C MET A 95 -16.87 -14.01 -5.61
N SER A 96 -17.36 -15.03 -4.91
CA SER A 96 -18.75 -15.09 -4.46
C SER A 96 -19.08 -13.95 -3.49
N ARG A 97 -18.15 -13.62 -2.58
CA ARG A 97 -18.26 -12.47 -1.67
C ARG A 97 -18.24 -11.14 -2.43
N LEU A 98 -17.36 -10.99 -3.43
CA LEU A 98 -17.30 -9.79 -4.26
C LEU A 98 -18.61 -9.55 -5.00
N ILE A 99 -19.19 -10.59 -5.62
CA ILE A 99 -20.49 -10.49 -6.31
C ILE A 99 -21.56 -10.04 -5.32
N ARG A 100 -21.62 -10.64 -4.12
CA ARG A 100 -22.56 -10.23 -3.08
C ARG A 100 -22.34 -8.78 -2.61
N ASN A 101 -21.10 -8.35 -2.48
CA ASN A 101 -20.81 -6.95 -2.15
C ASN A 101 -21.29 -6.02 -3.26
N CYS A 102 -21.12 -6.40 -4.54
CA CYS A 102 -21.67 -5.65 -5.66
C CYS A 102 -23.20 -5.57 -5.63
N THR A 103 -23.90 -6.66 -5.25
CA THR A 103 -25.36 -6.62 -5.10
C THR A 103 -25.78 -5.67 -3.97
N TYR A 104 -25.06 -5.62 -2.84
CA TYR A 104 -25.35 -4.64 -1.79
C TYR A 104 -25.17 -3.18 -2.23
N VAL A 105 -24.15 -2.93 -3.07
CA VAL A 105 -23.96 -1.59 -3.65
C VAL A 105 -25.10 -1.26 -4.62
N PHE A 106 -25.50 -2.21 -5.47
CA PHE A 106 -26.63 -2.04 -6.37
C PHE A 106 -27.94 -1.80 -5.61
N ASP A 107 -28.25 -2.58 -4.58
CA ASP A 107 -29.45 -2.40 -3.76
C ASP A 107 -29.48 -1.01 -3.10
N ARG A 108 -28.31 -0.45 -2.74
CA ARG A 108 -28.20 0.85 -2.09
C ARG A 108 -28.32 2.03 -3.06
N TYR A 109 -27.79 1.91 -4.28
CA TYR A 109 -27.67 3.05 -5.21
C TYR A 109 -28.40 2.87 -6.54
N ASN A 110 -28.98 1.69 -6.79
CA ASN A 110 -29.68 1.30 -8.01
C ASN A 110 -28.85 1.48 -9.29
N VAL A 111 -27.52 1.35 -9.18
CA VAL A 111 -26.53 1.40 -10.27
C VAL A 111 -25.49 0.33 -9.99
N LEU A 112 -25.11 -0.43 -11.02
CA LEU A 112 -24.10 -1.48 -10.88
C LEU A 112 -22.74 -0.84 -10.61
N PRO A 113 -22.00 -1.29 -9.58
CA PRO A 113 -20.68 -0.74 -9.33
C PRO A 113 -19.66 -1.25 -10.33
N VAL A 114 -18.60 -0.47 -10.54
CA VAL A 114 -17.34 -0.95 -11.11
C VAL A 114 -16.51 -1.60 -9.99
N ALA A 115 -16.03 -2.83 -10.20
CA ALA A 115 -15.26 -3.56 -9.19
C ALA A 115 -13.76 -3.61 -9.53
N LEU A 116 -12.94 -2.98 -8.69
CA LEU A 116 -11.48 -3.05 -8.76
C LEU A 116 -10.96 -4.02 -7.70
N VAL A 117 -10.26 -5.08 -8.14
CA VAL A 117 -9.62 -6.04 -7.23
C VAL A 117 -8.11 -5.94 -7.36
N ILE A 118 -7.42 -5.66 -6.26
CA ILE A 118 -5.96 -5.67 -6.21
C ILE A 118 -5.51 -6.96 -5.53
N VAL A 119 -4.90 -7.85 -6.31
CA VAL A 119 -4.38 -9.14 -5.81
C VAL A 119 -2.93 -8.97 -5.39
N VAL A 120 -2.66 -9.07 -4.09
CA VAL A 120 -1.34 -8.75 -3.52
C VAL A 120 -0.37 -9.92 -3.63
N LYS A 121 -0.85 -11.17 -3.53
CA LYS A 121 0.02 -12.37 -3.62
C LYS A 121 -0.31 -13.26 -4.81
N GLU A 122 -1.47 -13.92 -4.80
CA GLU A 122 -1.73 -14.98 -5.78
C GLU A 122 -3.21 -15.36 -5.95
N PHE A 123 -3.47 -16.14 -7.00
CA PHE A 123 -4.74 -16.84 -7.21
C PHE A 123 -4.69 -18.23 -6.58
N SER A 124 -5.85 -18.83 -6.33
CA SER A 124 -5.93 -20.19 -5.79
C SER A 124 -5.30 -21.26 -6.68
N SER A 125 -5.31 -21.05 -8.00
CA SER A 125 -4.64 -21.89 -9.00
C SER A 125 -4.40 -21.10 -10.28
N VAL A 126 -3.46 -21.58 -11.09
CA VAL A 126 -3.22 -21.04 -12.45
C VAL A 126 -4.48 -21.16 -13.31
N SER A 127 -5.17 -22.31 -13.25
CA SER A 127 -6.42 -22.51 -13.98
C SER A 127 -7.55 -21.58 -13.54
N PHE A 128 -7.51 -21.07 -12.32
CA PHE A 128 -8.46 -20.08 -11.83
C PHE A 128 -8.06 -18.68 -12.32
N GLU A 129 -6.77 -18.35 -12.26
CA GLU A 129 -6.22 -17.12 -12.83
C GLU A 129 -6.51 -16.98 -14.33
N GLU A 130 -6.39 -18.07 -15.10
CA GLU A 130 -6.66 -18.10 -16.55
C GLU A 130 -8.13 -17.79 -16.91
N GLN A 131 -9.07 -17.95 -15.97
CA GLN A 131 -10.48 -17.60 -16.20
C GLN A 131 -10.70 -16.09 -16.21
N PHE A 132 -9.81 -15.35 -15.57
CA PHE A 132 -9.78 -13.91 -15.69
C PHE A 132 -9.09 -13.63 -17.01
N ASN A 133 -9.84 -13.14 -18.01
CA ASN A 133 -9.26 -12.57 -19.22
C ASN A 133 -8.37 -11.41 -18.78
N ILE A 134 -7.12 -11.74 -18.46
CA ILE A 134 -6.03 -10.80 -18.38
C ILE A 134 -6.10 -10.13 -19.74
N ASN A 135 -6.56 -8.89 -19.83
CA ASN A 135 -6.44 -8.15 -21.07
C ASN A 135 -4.93 -7.85 -21.19
N ILE A 136 -4.18 -8.87 -21.64
CA ILE A 136 -2.72 -8.97 -21.64
C ILE A 136 -2.09 -7.86 -22.49
N ASN A 137 -2.92 -7.20 -23.32
CA ASN A 137 -2.59 -5.97 -24.01
C ASN A 137 -2.10 -4.86 -23.06
N HIS A 138 -2.39 -4.96 -21.75
CA HIS A 138 -1.91 -4.03 -20.72
C HIS A 138 -0.59 -4.45 -20.01
N ILE A 139 -0.04 -5.64 -20.24
CA ILE A 139 1.29 -6.03 -19.70
C ILE A 139 2.42 -5.20 -20.37
N GLY A 140 2.13 -4.57 -21.51
CA GLY A 140 2.98 -3.55 -22.12
C GLY A 140 3.23 -2.32 -21.22
N HIS A 141 2.33 -2.00 -20.28
CA HIS A 141 2.38 -0.74 -19.53
C HIS A 141 3.37 -0.71 -18.37
N ILE A 142 3.83 -1.86 -17.84
CA ILE A 142 4.92 -1.85 -16.83
C ILE A 142 6.22 -1.37 -17.48
N LYS A 143 6.35 -1.45 -18.82
CA LYS A 143 7.52 -0.95 -19.55
C LYS A 143 7.37 0.52 -19.98
N GLU A 144 6.19 1.10 -19.83
CA GLU A 144 5.97 2.51 -20.14
C GLU A 144 6.53 3.38 -19.01
N ASN A 145 7.04 4.55 -19.40
CA ASN A 145 7.53 5.56 -18.46
C ASN A 145 6.95 6.92 -18.90
N PRO A 146 5.98 7.47 -18.16
CA PRO A 146 5.41 6.96 -16.91
C PRO A 146 4.52 5.72 -17.11
N MET A 147 4.38 4.89 -16.08
CA MET A 147 3.43 3.78 -16.06
C MET A 147 1.99 4.32 -15.97
N ASN A 148 1.03 3.58 -16.51
CA ASN A 148 -0.38 3.84 -16.24
C ASN A 148 -0.63 3.87 -14.70
N PRO A 149 -1.42 4.82 -14.18
CA PRO A 149 -1.52 5.01 -12.73
C PRO A 149 -2.06 3.80 -11.94
N LEU A 150 -2.97 3.00 -12.51
CA LEU A 150 -3.45 1.77 -11.86
C LEU A 150 -2.37 0.70 -11.84
N VAL A 151 -1.54 0.64 -12.88
CA VAL A 151 -0.38 -0.26 -12.96
C VAL A 151 0.64 0.12 -11.89
N ALA A 152 0.92 1.41 -11.73
CA ALA A 152 1.83 1.92 -10.70
C ALA A 152 1.28 1.68 -9.27
N LEU A 153 -0.03 1.86 -9.07
CA LEU A 153 -0.71 1.54 -7.81
C LEU A 153 -0.62 0.04 -7.48
N ALA A 154 -0.94 -0.82 -8.45
CA ALA A 154 -0.82 -2.26 -8.29
C ALA A 154 0.62 -2.66 -7.98
N TYR A 155 1.59 -2.18 -8.78
CA TYR A 155 3.03 -2.36 -8.57
C TYR A 155 3.43 -1.97 -7.14
N TYR A 156 3.03 -0.80 -6.66
CA TYR A 156 3.33 -0.35 -5.31
C TYR A 156 2.81 -1.35 -4.25
N MET A 157 1.55 -1.79 -4.37
CA MET A 157 0.90 -2.69 -3.41
C MET A 157 1.51 -4.10 -3.39
N THR A 158 1.84 -4.67 -4.54
CA THR A 158 2.33 -6.05 -4.70
C THR A 158 3.84 -6.18 -4.50
N CYS A 159 4.62 -5.14 -4.83
CA CYS A 159 6.06 -5.12 -4.56
C CYS A 159 6.34 -5.13 -3.06
N GLN A 160 5.42 -4.55 -2.29
CA GLN A 160 5.46 -4.60 -0.83
C GLN A 160 6.81 -4.14 -0.25
N SER A 161 7.48 -3.19 -0.91
CA SER A 161 8.79 -2.72 -0.47
C SER A 161 8.65 -1.52 0.47
N GLN A 162 9.44 -1.49 1.54
CA GLN A 162 9.42 -0.35 2.46
C GLN A 162 10.14 0.87 1.91
N SER A 163 11.06 0.70 0.96
CA SER A 163 11.90 1.79 0.44
C SER A 163 11.67 1.98 -1.05
N LEU A 164 11.36 3.22 -1.44
CA LEU A 164 11.26 3.61 -2.85
C LEU A 164 12.54 3.26 -3.62
N LYS A 165 13.73 3.52 -3.05
CA LYS A 165 15.03 3.30 -3.70
C LYS A 165 15.28 1.85 -4.11
N SER A 166 14.65 0.90 -3.42
CA SER A 166 14.77 -0.54 -3.73
C SER A 166 13.93 -1.01 -4.92
N LEU A 167 13.01 -0.17 -5.40
CA LEU A 167 12.13 -0.50 -6.50
C LEU A 167 12.80 -0.26 -7.86
N ALA A 168 12.49 -1.10 -8.83
CA ALA A 168 12.96 -0.92 -10.21
C ALA A 168 12.39 0.37 -10.82
N TYR A 169 11.11 0.65 -10.59
CA TYR A 169 10.42 1.83 -11.12
C TYR A 169 10.38 2.98 -10.10
N ASN A 170 11.49 3.20 -9.39
CA ASN A 170 11.59 4.24 -8.35
C ASN A 170 11.58 5.68 -8.92
N THR A 171 11.77 5.84 -10.22
CA THR A 171 11.71 7.11 -10.93
C THR A 171 10.30 7.47 -11.40
N ASP A 172 9.37 6.50 -11.43
CA ASP A 172 8.00 6.69 -11.90
C ASP A 172 7.26 7.73 -11.04
N PRO A 173 6.61 8.73 -11.64
CA PRO A 173 5.98 9.82 -10.91
C PRO A 173 4.82 9.34 -10.02
N THR A 174 4.07 8.33 -10.45
CA THR A 174 2.97 7.77 -9.66
C THR A 174 3.50 6.96 -8.49
N VAL A 175 4.53 6.13 -8.69
CA VAL A 175 5.19 5.41 -7.58
C VAL A 175 5.77 6.39 -6.56
N LYS A 176 6.43 7.47 -7.00
CA LYS A 176 6.91 8.54 -6.11
C LYS A 176 5.78 9.17 -5.32
N LEU A 177 4.66 9.51 -5.97
CA LEU A 177 3.48 10.06 -5.31
C LEU A 177 2.94 9.13 -4.22
N LEU A 178 2.83 7.83 -4.51
CA LEU A 178 2.36 6.81 -3.57
C LEU A 178 3.25 6.73 -2.32
N TYR A 179 4.58 6.74 -2.49
CA TYR A 179 5.51 6.79 -1.36
C TYR A 179 5.47 8.11 -0.60
N ALA A 180 5.26 9.24 -1.29
CA ALA A 180 5.14 10.54 -0.63
C ALA A 180 3.90 10.60 0.27
N ILE A 181 2.76 10.10 -0.22
CA ILE A 181 1.52 10.02 0.56
C ILE A 181 1.70 9.04 1.73
N ALA A 182 2.26 7.86 1.48
CA ALA A 182 2.50 6.87 2.53
C ALA A 182 3.41 7.42 3.64
N ASN A 183 4.50 8.12 3.31
CA ASN A 183 5.37 8.73 4.32
C ASN A 183 4.66 9.83 5.12
N LYS A 184 3.80 10.64 4.49
CA LYS A 184 2.95 11.61 5.22
C LYS A 184 1.94 10.92 6.14
N MET A 185 1.55 9.69 5.81
CA MET A 185 0.66 8.88 6.65
C MET A 185 1.41 8.24 7.81
N VAL A 186 2.70 7.92 7.69
CA VAL A 186 3.52 7.40 8.78
C VAL A 186 3.48 8.34 9.98
N THR A 187 3.73 9.63 9.78
CA THR A 187 3.73 10.61 10.87
C THR A 187 2.37 10.71 11.58
N LYS A 188 1.27 10.62 10.82
CA LYS A 188 -0.10 10.62 11.38
C LYS A 188 -0.48 9.29 12.04
N ALA A 189 -0.06 8.18 11.47
CA ALA A 189 -0.39 6.83 11.93
C ALA A 189 0.45 6.43 13.13
N GLU A 190 1.71 6.83 13.23
CA GLU A 190 2.56 6.63 14.42
C GLU A 190 1.97 7.38 15.62
N ALA A 191 1.53 8.62 15.45
CA ALA A 191 0.80 9.35 16.48
C ALA A 191 -0.49 8.62 16.90
N LYS A 192 -1.26 8.09 15.94
CA LYS A 192 -2.51 7.37 16.21
C LYS A 192 -2.29 6.00 16.86
N ILE A 193 -1.30 5.23 16.42
CA ILE A 193 -0.93 3.92 16.99
C ILE A 193 -0.42 4.11 18.42
N MET A 194 0.44 5.10 18.66
CA MET A 194 0.93 5.41 19.99
C MET A 194 -0.22 5.81 20.94
N THR A 195 -1.22 6.52 20.42
CA THR A 195 -2.42 6.89 21.17
C THR A 195 -3.28 5.67 21.49
N ASN A 196 -3.51 4.77 20.53
CA ASN A 196 -4.33 3.57 20.74
C ASN A 196 -3.68 2.55 21.68
N GLU A 197 -2.37 2.27 21.52
CA GLU A 197 -1.65 1.36 22.43
C GLU A 197 -1.66 1.90 23.88
N PHE A 198 -1.58 3.23 24.04
CA PHE A 198 -1.73 3.87 25.34
C PHE A 198 -3.15 3.74 25.92
N LEU A 199 -4.19 3.88 25.09
CA LEU A 199 -5.58 3.74 25.50
C LEU A 199 -5.88 2.29 25.92
N GLU A 200 -5.45 1.30 25.14
CA GLU A 200 -5.65 -0.12 25.46
C GLU A 200 -4.92 -0.54 26.75
N ASP A 201 -3.68 -0.08 26.98
CA ASP A 201 -2.95 -0.32 28.23
C ASP A 201 -3.65 0.33 29.43
N THR A 202 -4.19 1.54 29.24
CA THR A 202 -4.95 2.26 30.28
C THR A 202 -6.26 1.54 30.59
N GLU A 203 -7.00 1.13 29.57
CA GLU A 203 -8.26 0.41 29.70
C GLU A 203 -8.05 -0.93 30.43
N SER A 204 -7.03 -1.70 30.04
CA SER A 204 -6.69 -2.96 30.71
C SER A 204 -6.36 -2.76 32.19
N LYS A 205 -5.64 -1.69 32.55
CA LYS A 205 -5.30 -1.37 33.95
C LYS A 205 -6.52 -0.93 34.76
N LEU A 206 -7.43 -0.15 34.16
CA LEU A 206 -8.67 0.25 34.81
C LEU A 206 -9.62 -0.94 35.00
N GLN A 207 -9.69 -1.83 34.01
CA GLN A 207 -10.49 -3.05 34.09
C GLN A 207 -10.00 -3.97 35.24
N LYS A 208 -8.68 -4.08 35.44
CA LYS A 208 -8.11 -4.80 36.60
C LYS A 208 -8.48 -4.21 37.95
N ILE A 209 -8.85 -2.93 38.04
CA ILE A 209 -9.35 -2.31 39.28
C ILE A 209 -10.81 -2.71 39.51
N ILE A 210 -11.61 -2.71 38.44
CA ILE A 210 -13.03 -3.11 38.48
C ILE A 210 -13.16 -4.58 38.91
N GLU A 211 -12.26 -5.45 38.47
CA GLU A 211 -12.28 -6.88 38.78
C GLU A 211 -11.82 -7.25 40.20
N LEU A 212 -11.52 -6.26 41.08
CA LEU A 212 -11.08 -6.51 42.46
C LEU A 212 -12.23 -6.83 43.46
N GLU A 213 -13.45 -7.08 42.98
CA GLU A 213 -14.68 -7.19 43.79
C GLU A 213 -14.64 -8.26 44.91
N ASP A 214 -13.82 -9.32 44.80
CA ASP A 214 -13.78 -10.45 45.75
C ASP A 214 -12.50 -10.51 46.64
N VAL A 215 -11.77 -9.40 46.77
CA VAL A 215 -10.48 -9.37 47.51
C VAL A 215 -10.65 -8.69 48.88
N GLU A 216 -9.79 -9.00 49.87
CA GLU A 216 -9.82 -8.32 51.17
C GLU A 216 -9.67 -6.79 51.02
N PRO A 217 -10.42 -5.98 51.81
CA PRO A 217 -10.50 -4.53 51.64
C PRO A 217 -9.14 -3.81 51.64
N ASP A 218 -8.21 -4.22 52.49
CA ASP A 218 -6.89 -3.59 52.60
C ASP A 218 -6.03 -3.88 51.35
N VAL A 219 -6.16 -5.09 50.78
CA VAL A 219 -5.48 -5.50 49.56
C VAL A 219 -6.09 -4.82 48.32
N ILE A 220 -7.40 -4.56 48.33
CA ILE A 220 -8.08 -3.77 47.28
C ILE A 220 -7.51 -2.35 47.26
N ILE A 221 -7.38 -1.70 48.41
CA ILE A 221 -6.88 -0.32 48.51
C ILE A 221 -5.44 -0.23 47.99
N GLU A 222 -4.57 -1.16 48.41
CA GLU A 222 -3.16 -1.16 47.99
C GLU A 222 -3.00 -1.40 46.48
N LYS A 223 -3.69 -2.40 45.92
CA LYS A 223 -3.63 -2.71 44.48
C LYS A 223 -4.28 -1.62 43.63
N SER A 224 -5.39 -1.05 44.07
CA SER A 224 -6.04 0.07 43.37
C SER A 224 -5.12 1.29 43.33
N HIS A 225 -4.48 1.62 44.45
CA HIS A 225 -3.53 2.73 44.50
C HIS A 225 -2.29 2.50 43.62
N MET A 226 -1.82 1.24 43.54
CA MET A 226 -0.75 0.85 42.61
C MET A 226 -1.16 1.05 41.15
N TYR A 227 -2.30 0.51 40.71
CA TYR A 227 -2.76 0.65 39.33
C TYR A 227 -3.05 2.10 38.95
N VAL A 228 -3.64 2.89 39.85
CA VAL A 228 -3.87 4.33 39.63
C VAL A 228 -2.54 5.09 39.48
N LYS A 229 -1.52 4.75 40.28
CA LYS A 229 -0.17 5.33 40.13
C LYS A 229 0.46 4.96 38.78
N GLU A 230 0.32 3.71 38.35
CA GLU A 230 0.82 3.27 37.04
C GLU A 230 0.15 4.02 35.89
N VAL A 231 -1.18 4.19 35.93
CA VAL A 231 -1.93 4.97 34.94
C VAL A 231 -1.48 6.44 34.94
N LEU A 232 -1.34 7.06 36.11
CA LEU A 232 -0.85 8.45 36.23
C LEU A 232 0.57 8.61 35.66
N ASN A 233 1.47 7.68 35.93
CA ASN A 233 2.82 7.70 35.38
C ASN A 233 2.81 7.54 33.86
N SER A 234 1.98 6.63 33.32
CA SER A 234 1.81 6.47 31.87
C SER A 234 1.32 7.78 31.22
N ILE A 235 0.31 8.45 31.81
CA ILE A 235 -0.20 9.75 31.34
C ILE A 235 0.89 10.83 31.35
N GLN A 236 1.66 10.92 32.44
CA GLN A 236 2.71 11.93 32.59
C GLN A 236 3.86 11.72 31.60
N ASN A 237 4.26 10.47 31.36
CA ASN A 237 5.28 10.15 30.37
C ASN A 237 4.82 10.49 28.95
N GLN A 238 3.55 10.25 28.60
CA GLN A 238 3.02 10.66 27.31
C GLN A 238 2.95 12.20 27.16
N LYS A 239 2.58 12.92 28.22
CA LYS A 239 2.62 14.40 28.22
C LYS A 239 4.01 14.99 28.03
N ARG A 240 5.08 14.29 28.43
CA ARG A 240 6.48 14.72 28.19
C ARG A 240 6.85 14.53 26.73
N LYS A 241 6.59 13.34 26.17
CA LYS A 241 6.84 13.04 24.75
C LYS A 241 6.18 14.06 23.81
N LEU A 242 4.91 14.40 24.08
CA LEU A 242 4.16 15.40 23.31
C LEU A 242 4.69 16.84 23.42
N LYS A 243 5.51 17.16 24.43
CA LYS A 243 6.13 18.49 24.59
C LYS A 243 7.53 18.56 23.97
N ASP A 244 8.22 17.44 23.91
CA ASP A 244 9.59 17.37 23.39
C ASP A 244 9.60 17.31 21.84
N ASP A 245 8.54 16.75 21.22
CA ASP A 245 8.36 16.68 19.76
C ASP A 245 8.22 18.05 19.04
N ASP A 246 8.00 19.15 19.77
CA ASP A 246 8.01 20.52 19.22
C ASP A 246 9.44 21.12 19.13
N SER A 247 10.48 20.43 19.61
CA SER A 247 11.80 21.05 19.83
C SER A 247 13.03 20.36 19.22
N GLU A 248 12.92 19.20 18.58
CA GLU A 248 14.10 18.51 18.00
C GLU A 248 13.97 18.20 16.50
N LEU A 249 14.48 19.13 15.69
CA LEU A 249 14.93 18.90 14.31
C LEU A 249 16.45 19.02 14.26
N THR A 250 17.22 18.09 14.82
CA THR A 250 18.67 17.96 14.49
C THR A 250 19.25 16.58 14.82
N GLY A 251 19.73 15.87 13.77
CA GLY A 251 20.77 14.84 13.82
C GLY A 251 20.30 13.42 14.19
N THR A 252 20.79 12.32 13.61
CA THR A 252 22.01 12.11 12.81
C THR A 252 21.83 10.85 11.94
N GLU A 253 22.38 10.91 10.74
CA GLU A 253 22.38 9.86 9.72
C GLU A 253 23.22 8.64 10.14
N ASP A 254 22.69 7.44 9.87
CA ASP A 254 23.53 6.25 9.74
C ASP A 254 23.52 5.81 8.26
N ASN A 255 24.66 6.02 7.63
CA ASN A 255 24.84 6.06 6.19
C ASN A 255 25.09 4.65 5.65
N GLN A 256 24.02 3.87 5.42
CA GLN A 256 24.10 2.69 4.57
C GLN A 256 23.78 3.07 3.13
N ASN A 257 24.83 3.05 2.32
CA ASN A 257 24.86 3.33 0.88
C ASN A 257 24.00 2.28 0.10
N ILE A 258 22.68 2.42 0.13
CA ILE A 258 21.73 1.55 -0.57
C ILE A 258 21.79 1.88 -2.07
N LYS A 259 22.35 0.94 -2.84
CA LYS A 259 22.63 1.04 -4.28
C LYS A 259 21.34 1.18 -5.11
N LYS A 260 21.29 2.19 -5.98
CA LYS A 260 20.16 2.56 -6.85
C LYS A 260 19.97 1.53 -7.99
N TYR A 261 19.01 0.61 -7.84
CA TYR A 261 18.52 -0.23 -8.95
C TYR A 261 17.51 0.60 -9.77
N SER A 262 17.56 0.52 -11.10
CA SER A 262 16.77 1.35 -12.04
C SER A 262 16.05 0.45 -13.05
N SER A 263 14.92 0.91 -13.58
CA SER A 263 14.14 0.25 -14.64
C SER A 263 15.00 0.00 -15.87
N ASP A 264 15.90 0.93 -16.21
CA ASP A 264 16.81 0.81 -17.35
C ASP A 264 17.76 -0.39 -17.19
N ASN A 265 18.18 -0.67 -15.95
CA ASN A 265 19.00 -1.84 -15.66
C ASN A 265 18.21 -3.13 -15.91
N TYR A 266 16.95 -3.17 -15.50
CA TYR A 266 16.07 -4.32 -15.72
C TYR A 266 15.83 -4.54 -17.22
N LEU A 267 15.49 -3.48 -17.96
CA LEU A 267 15.19 -3.56 -19.39
C LEU A 267 16.44 -3.96 -20.19
N PHE A 268 17.61 -3.44 -19.83
CA PHE A 268 18.89 -3.83 -20.40
C PHE A 268 19.15 -5.33 -20.22
N ILE A 269 19.00 -5.86 -19.00
CA ILE A 269 19.19 -7.29 -18.70
C ILE A 269 18.24 -8.15 -19.55
N GLU A 270 16.97 -7.77 -19.63
CA GLU A 270 15.99 -8.53 -20.42
C GLU A 270 16.29 -8.51 -21.92
N THR A 271 16.79 -7.38 -22.44
CA THR A 271 17.10 -7.25 -23.88
C THR A 271 18.26 -8.15 -24.31
N ILE A 272 19.24 -8.37 -23.44
CA ILE A 272 20.43 -9.19 -23.76
C ILE A 272 20.30 -10.64 -23.28
N SER A 273 19.21 -10.99 -22.61
CA SER A 273 18.98 -12.34 -22.09
C SER A 273 18.02 -13.10 -22.98
N GLU A 274 18.38 -14.32 -23.37
CA GLU A 274 17.47 -15.20 -24.09
C GLU A 274 16.36 -15.72 -23.14
N PRO A 275 15.07 -15.60 -23.53
CA PRO A 275 13.96 -16.14 -22.75
C PRO A 275 14.13 -17.64 -22.47
N GLY A 276 13.86 -18.07 -21.24
CA GLY A 276 13.94 -19.48 -20.83
C GLY A 276 15.36 -20.04 -20.63
N LYS A 277 16.43 -19.30 -20.97
CA LYS A 277 17.81 -19.76 -20.75
C LYS A 277 18.42 -19.21 -19.46
N TYR A 278 19.45 -19.93 -18.98
CA TYR A 278 20.24 -19.49 -17.84
C TYR A 278 20.97 -18.17 -18.15
N LYS A 279 20.74 -17.15 -17.32
CA LYS A 279 21.38 -15.84 -17.44
C LYS A 279 22.86 -15.91 -17.05
N LYS A 280 23.75 -15.58 -17.99
CA LYS A 280 25.21 -15.48 -17.77
C LYS A 280 25.54 -14.17 -17.05
N TRP A 281 25.26 -14.10 -15.75
CA TRP A 281 25.35 -12.89 -14.92
C TRP A 281 26.68 -12.13 -15.01
N LYS A 282 27.80 -12.85 -15.10
CA LYS A 282 29.12 -12.22 -15.26
C LYS A 282 29.22 -11.47 -16.60
N THR A 283 28.88 -12.13 -17.70
CA THR A 283 28.86 -11.53 -19.04
C THR A 283 27.89 -10.34 -19.13
N ILE A 284 26.69 -10.50 -18.58
CA ILE A 284 25.68 -9.43 -18.50
C ILE A 284 26.23 -8.21 -17.76
N TYR A 285 26.84 -8.43 -16.58
CA TYR A 285 27.42 -7.39 -15.76
C TYR A 285 28.56 -6.65 -16.48
N ASP A 286 29.49 -7.39 -17.10
CA ASP A 286 30.63 -6.79 -17.82
C ASP A 286 30.13 -5.92 -19.00
N GLN A 287 29.13 -6.40 -19.75
CA GLN A 287 28.53 -5.63 -20.84
C GLN A 287 27.81 -4.37 -20.37
N GLY A 288 27.04 -4.44 -19.28
CA GLY A 288 26.36 -3.26 -18.74
C GLY A 288 27.29 -2.30 -17.98
N LYS A 289 28.45 -2.75 -17.51
CA LYS A 289 29.52 -1.84 -17.05
C LYS A 289 30.15 -1.10 -18.21
N ALA A 290 30.45 -1.79 -19.31
CA ALA A 290 31.03 -1.17 -20.51
C ALA A 290 30.10 -0.14 -21.16
N LYS A 291 28.78 -0.37 -21.11
CA LYS A 291 27.78 0.54 -21.70
C LYS A 291 27.31 1.66 -20.75
N GLY A 292 27.75 1.66 -19.49
CA GLY A 292 27.37 2.65 -18.47
C GLY A 292 26.20 2.34 -17.52
N PRO A 293 25.17 1.51 -17.83
CA PRO A 293 24.01 1.39 -16.94
C PRO A 293 24.34 0.80 -15.55
N PHE A 294 25.41 -0.01 -15.44
CA PHE A 294 25.73 -0.71 -14.20
C PHE A 294 26.75 -0.01 -13.30
N GLY A 295 26.97 1.30 -13.48
CA GLY A 295 27.81 2.14 -12.62
C GLY A 295 27.68 1.84 -11.11
N PRO A 296 26.47 1.72 -10.54
CA PRO A 296 26.27 1.52 -9.10
C PRO A 296 26.61 0.12 -8.55
N TYR A 297 26.69 -0.92 -9.39
CA TYR A 297 26.94 -2.29 -8.91
C TYR A 297 28.43 -2.57 -8.80
N THR A 298 28.81 -3.30 -7.76
CA THR A 298 30.22 -3.67 -7.49
C THR A 298 30.53 -5.09 -7.96
N SER A 299 29.51 -5.92 -8.20
CA SER A 299 29.67 -7.28 -8.71
C SER A 299 28.44 -7.79 -9.45
N SER A 300 28.65 -8.81 -10.29
CA SER A 300 27.56 -9.55 -10.94
C SER A 300 26.58 -10.19 -9.95
N ASN A 301 27.03 -10.55 -8.75
CA ASN A 301 26.16 -11.08 -7.69
C ASN A 301 25.21 -10.01 -7.15
N THR A 302 25.69 -8.79 -6.92
CA THR A 302 24.81 -7.69 -6.47
C THR A 302 23.77 -7.31 -7.52
N LEU A 303 24.16 -7.31 -8.80
CA LEU A 303 23.23 -7.13 -9.92
C LEU A 303 22.19 -8.25 -9.96
N LYS A 304 22.64 -9.50 -9.85
CA LYS A 304 21.78 -10.70 -9.84
C LYS A 304 20.71 -10.61 -8.75
N SER A 305 21.10 -10.34 -7.50
CA SER A 305 20.16 -10.25 -6.39
C SER A 305 19.12 -9.15 -6.61
N SER A 306 19.57 -7.97 -7.05
CA SER A 306 18.68 -6.83 -7.30
C SER A 306 17.73 -7.11 -8.47
N TYR A 307 18.20 -7.77 -9.53
CA TYR A 307 17.35 -8.22 -10.63
C TYR A 307 16.30 -9.21 -10.17
N TYR A 308 16.65 -10.23 -9.39
CA TYR A 308 15.65 -11.21 -8.95
C TYR A 308 14.64 -10.61 -7.97
N GLN A 309 15.05 -9.64 -7.15
CA GLN A 309 14.14 -8.87 -6.32
C GLN A 309 13.16 -8.05 -7.19
N ALA A 310 13.67 -7.32 -8.19
CA ALA A 310 12.85 -6.60 -9.15
C ALA A 310 11.93 -7.53 -9.97
N LYS A 311 12.44 -8.68 -10.41
CA LYS A 311 11.67 -9.68 -11.15
C LYS A 311 10.58 -10.29 -10.29
N LYS A 312 10.85 -10.59 -9.03
CA LYS A 312 9.84 -11.08 -8.08
C LYS A 312 8.73 -10.05 -7.92
N CYS A 313 9.10 -8.78 -7.76
CA CYS A 313 8.17 -7.67 -7.72
C CYS A 313 7.30 -7.62 -9.00
N ILE A 314 7.92 -7.66 -10.19
CA ILE A 314 7.22 -7.61 -11.48
C ILE A 314 6.34 -8.85 -11.71
N ASN A 315 6.82 -10.05 -11.41
CA ASN A 315 6.07 -11.29 -11.59
C ASN A 315 4.92 -11.45 -10.60
N ASN A 316 5.01 -10.82 -9.43
CA ASN A 316 3.94 -10.77 -8.44
C ASN A 316 2.90 -9.69 -8.75
N ASN A 317 3.12 -8.83 -9.77
CA ASN A 317 2.12 -7.87 -10.25
C ASN A 317 1.03 -8.57 -11.06
N LYS A 318 0.31 -9.50 -10.43
CA LYS A 318 -0.91 -10.06 -10.97
C LYS A 318 -2.05 -9.20 -10.44
N TRP A 319 -2.56 -8.30 -11.26
CA TRP A 319 -3.69 -7.45 -10.90
C TRP A 319 -4.70 -7.50 -12.03
N PHE A 320 -5.99 -7.54 -11.67
CA PHE A 320 -7.09 -7.62 -12.61
C PHE A 320 -8.18 -6.70 -12.12
N TYR A 321 -8.60 -5.78 -12.96
CA TYR A 321 -9.85 -5.05 -12.72
C TYR A 321 -10.96 -5.79 -13.46
N PHE A 322 -12.13 -5.89 -12.83
CA PHE A 322 -13.32 -6.41 -13.46
C PHE A 322 -14.15 -5.19 -13.88
N LEU A 323 -14.17 -4.88 -15.17
CA LEU A 323 -15.23 -4.01 -15.70
C LEU A 323 -16.49 -4.87 -15.77
N THR A 324 -17.38 -4.70 -14.80
CA THR A 324 -18.79 -5.09 -14.89
C THR A 324 -19.52 -4.21 -15.91
N THR A 325 -18.93 -3.93 -17.06
CA THR A 325 -19.67 -3.30 -18.16
C THR A 325 -20.34 -4.41 -18.94
N ASN A 326 -21.58 -4.69 -18.54
CA ASN A 326 -22.56 -5.62 -19.12
C ASN A 326 -22.32 -7.10 -18.83
N ILE A 327 -22.95 -7.60 -17.76
CA ILE A 327 -23.51 -8.97 -17.73
C ILE A 327 -24.87 -8.93 -18.42
#